data_AF-A0A6J7ZEA7-F1
#
_entry.id   AF-A0A6J7ZEA7-F1
#
_cell.length_a   1.000
_cell.length_b   1.000
_cell.length_c   1.000
_cell.angle_alpha   90.00
_cell.angle_beta   90.00
_cell.angle_gamma   90.00
#
_symmetry.space_group_name_H-M   'P 1'
#
loop_
_entity.id
_entity.type
_entity.pdbx_description
1 polymer ?
#
loop_
_entity_poly.entity_id
_entity_poly.type
_entity_poly.pdbx_seq_one_letter_code
_entity_poly.pdbx_strand_id
1 'polypeptide(L)'
;MVNVLIIGGSTSNESDTEKLAEILTTNSFFDDWAIVIVIHNLYPLVPNRQSNHQNQGIREIFGVKDNLITLENFNPGELLQNNCIYILGSSDLSHPNDSVEFEVYEENGGIFITVENVNQISLESLNDSENEQEPEEDLEENWVTDFPEINDFIHKFLEIENIKKIKLAGVILAGLGNDGAEGLLRIKQEGGKTAVQNPEDCQRPGRGNGVNREMPEAALERLNRFNEENNQNLAQHDLITLRTQGTEEIPTFVEWFSSLNFNT
;
A
#
# COMPACT_ATOMS: atom_id res chain seq x y z
N MET A 1 -4.77 16.35 -15.49
CA MET A 1 -5.31 15.26 -14.65
C MET A 1 -4.12 14.51 -14.09
N VAL A 2 -4.14 14.18 -12.81
CA VAL A 2 -3.03 13.54 -12.09
C VAL A 2 -2.88 12.09 -12.56
N ASN A 3 -1.65 11.59 -12.72
CA ASN A 3 -1.41 10.16 -12.89
C ASN A 3 -1.17 9.57 -11.50
N VAL A 4 -1.72 8.40 -11.19
CA VAL A 4 -1.67 7.87 -9.81
C VAL A 4 -1.04 6.49 -9.78
N LEU A 5 -0.01 6.35 -8.97
CA LEU A 5 0.64 5.09 -8.64
C LEU A 5 0.26 4.74 -7.19
N ILE A 6 -0.44 3.62 -7.00
CA ILE A 6 -0.79 3.10 -5.68
C ILE A 6 0.18 1.95 -5.34
N ILE A 7 0.81 1.99 -4.17
CA ILE A 7 1.75 0.98 -3.69
C ILE A 7 1.20 0.42 -2.37
N GLY A 8 0.83 -0.86 -2.36
CA GLY A 8 0.35 -1.58 -1.17
C GLY A 8 1.43 -2.47 -0.55
N GLY A 9 1.47 -2.60 0.77
CA GLY A 9 2.35 -3.54 1.47
C GLY A 9 2.01 -3.67 2.96
N SER A 10 2.67 -4.57 3.68
CA SER A 10 2.41 -4.74 5.12
C SER A 10 3.70 -4.85 5.92
N THR A 11 4.50 -5.87 5.64
CA THR A 11 5.71 -6.18 6.38
C THR A 11 6.92 -6.10 5.46
N SER A 12 7.18 -4.92 4.91
CA SER A 12 8.43 -4.63 4.23
C SER A 12 9.60 -4.78 5.22
N ASN A 13 10.76 -5.24 4.75
CA ASN A 13 11.96 -5.08 5.56
C ASN A 13 12.48 -3.64 5.41
N GLU A 14 13.31 -3.20 6.36
CA GLU A 14 13.94 -1.87 6.34
C GLU A 14 14.63 -1.60 4.99
N SER A 15 15.33 -2.61 4.46
CA SER A 15 16.05 -2.46 3.20
C SER A 15 15.11 -2.28 1.99
N ASP A 16 13.91 -2.86 2.00
CA ASP A 16 12.95 -2.69 0.91
C ASP A 16 12.31 -1.31 0.96
N THR A 17 12.12 -0.76 2.16
CA THR A 17 11.67 0.62 2.35
C THR A 17 12.73 1.60 1.87
N GLU A 18 13.99 1.42 2.25
CA GLU A 18 15.10 2.27 1.81
C GLU A 18 15.27 2.21 0.30
N LYS A 19 15.22 1.01 -0.31
CA LYS A 19 15.26 0.86 -1.77
C LYS A 19 14.09 1.54 -2.45
N LEU A 20 12.88 1.38 -1.92
CA LEU A 20 11.70 2.03 -2.47
C LEU A 20 11.86 3.55 -2.40
N ALA A 21 12.26 4.08 -1.25
CA ALA A 21 12.51 5.50 -1.09
C ALA A 21 13.61 6.00 -2.04
N GLU A 22 14.73 5.29 -2.17
CA GLU A 22 15.79 5.60 -3.13
C GLU A 22 15.23 5.64 -4.56
N ILE A 23 14.49 4.62 -4.98
CA ILE A 23 13.85 4.54 -6.31
C ILE A 23 12.93 5.74 -6.52
N LEU A 24 11.98 5.98 -5.61
CA LEU A 24 10.99 7.04 -5.73
C LEU A 24 11.60 8.46 -5.67
N THR A 25 12.74 8.61 -4.99
CA THR A 25 13.34 9.94 -4.76
C THR A 25 14.39 10.33 -5.79
N THR A 26 15.09 9.37 -6.39
CA THR A 26 16.20 9.61 -7.32
C THR A 26 15.79 9.65 -8.79
N ASN A 27 14.57 9.23 -9.11
CA ASN A 27 14.12 9.11 -10.49
C ASN A 27 13.08 10.17 -10.86
N SER A 28 13.39 11.02 -11.84
CA SER A 28 12.51 12.11 -12.29
C SER A 28 11.25 11.66 -13.01
N PHE A 29 11.13 10.38 -13.39
CA PHE A 29 9.92 9.91 -14.07
C PHE A 29 8.69 9.88 -13.15
N PHE A 30 8.89 9.96 -11.83
CA PHE A 30 7.81 10.12 -10.86
C PHE A 30 7.29 11.56 -10.76
N ASP A 31 7.97 12.54 -11.38
CA ASP A 31 7.54 13.95 -11.36
C ASP A 31 6.16 14.13 -12.01
N ASP A 32 5.76 13.20 -12.89
CA ASP A 32 4.46 13.18 -13.56
C ASP A 32 3.39 12.37 -12.82
N TRP A 33 3.68 11.87 -11.61
CA TRP A 33 2.81 10.96 -10.86
C TRP A 33 2.59 11.44 -9.42
N ALA A 34 1.36 11.31 -8.93
CA ALA A 34 1.09 11.22 -7.51
C ALA A 34 1.30 9.78 -7.06
N ILE A 35 2.07 9.58 -6.00
CA ILE A 35 2.37 8.26 -5.46
C ILE A 35 1.65 8.12 -4.13
N VAL A 36 0.78 7.12 -4.00
CA VAL A 36 0.10 6.81 -2.74
C VAL A 36 0.59 5.46 -2.22
N ILE A 37 1.26 5.47 -1.09
CA ILE A 37 1.77 4.29 -0.40
C ILE A 37 0.79 3.96 0.72
N VAL A 38 0.14 2.79 0.63
CA VAL A 38 -0.79 2.28 1.64
C VAL A 38 -0.14 1.08 2.32
N ILE A 39 0.16 1.20 3.60
CA ILE A 39 0.81 0.11 4.34
C ILE A 39 0.17 -0.13 5.70
N HIS A 40 -0.02 -1.41 6.08
CA HIS A 40 -0.71 -1.76 7.33
C HIS A 40 0.01 -1.22 8.57
N ASN A 41 1.34 -1.14 8.52
CA ASN A 41 2.13 -0.70 9.65
C ASN A 41 3.31 0.14 9.17
N LEU A 42 3.53 1.31 9.76
CA LEU A 42 4.69 2.15 9.49
C LEU A 42 5.96 1.66 10.22
N TYR A 43 5.83 0.80 11.24
CA TYR A 43 6.94 0.26 12.00
C TYR A 43 8.05 -0.39 11.15
N PRO A 44 7.75 -1.19 10.11
CA PRO A 44 8.78 -1.77 9.26
C PRO A 44 9.53 -0.72 8.42
N LEU A 45 8.95 0.48 8.25
CA LEU A 45 9.67 1.60 7.64
C LEU A 45 10.67 2.21 8.62
N VAL A 46 10.50 2.10 9.93
CA VAL A 46 11.34 2.80 10.93
C VAL A 46 11.63 1.92 12.15
N PRO A 47 12.45 0.86 11.98
CA PRO A 47 12.80 -0.01 13.10
C PRO A 47 13.58 0.75 14.17
N ASN A 48 13.29 0.46 15.44
CA ASN A 48 13.93 1.03 16.65
C ASN A 48 13.54 2.44 17.07
N ARG A 49 12.47 3.02 16.52
CA ARG A 49 11.95 4.31 16.99
C ARG A 49 10.67 4.14 17.80
N GLN A 50 10.61 4.79 18.97
CA GLN A 50 9.36 4.94 19.72
C GLN A 50 8.30 5.56 18.80
N SER A 51 7.02 5.15 18.93
CA SER A 51 5.90 5.53 18.04
C SER A 51 5.91 7.01 17.63
N ASN A 52 6.20 7.91 18.58
CA ASN A 52 6.33 9.35 18.38
C ASN A 52 7.40 9.83 17.37
N HIS A 53 8.24 8.93 16.81
CA HIS A 53 9.31 9.28 15.87
C HIS A 53 9.21 8.54 14.53
N GLN A 54 8.12 7.81 14.26
CA GLN A 54 7.97 7.08 13.00
C GLN A 54 7.88 8.03 11.80
N ASN A 55 7.09 9.10 11.88
CA ASN A 55 7.02 10.10 10.81
C ASN A 55 8.37 10.79 10.54
N GLN A 56 9.15 11.02 11.60
CA GLN A 56 10.52 11.52 11.43
C GLN A 56 11.41 10.51 10.70
N GLY A 57 11.32 9.21 11.04
CA GLY A 57 12.09 8.18 10.34
C GLY A 57 11.72 8.03 8.88
N ILE A 58 10.42 8.08 8.55
CA ILE A 58 9.94 8.10 7.17
C ILE A 58 10.53 9.29 6.41
N ARG A 59 10.48 10.49 7.01
CA ARG A 59 11.10 11.70 6.43
C ARG A 59 12.61 11.58 6.27
N GLU A 60 13.30 10.86 7.14
CA GLU A 60 14.74 10.64 7.00
C GLU A 60 15.04 9.67 5.85
N ILE A 61 14.24 8.62 5.67
CA ILE A 61 14.42 7.62 4.60
C ILE A 61 14.07 8.19 3.23
N PHE A 62 12.94 8.88 3.12
CA PHE A 62 12.51 9.54 1.88
C PHE A 62 13.21 10.88 1.63
N GLY A 63 14.07 11.31 2.56
CA GLY A 63 14.69 12.62 2.59
C GLY A 63 13.70 13.74 2.94
N VAL A 64 14.23 14.92 3.29
CA VAL A 64 13.45 16.14 3.56
C VAL A 64 12.94 16.72 2.23
N LYS A 65 12.13 15.94 1.53
CA LYS A 65 11.44 16.32 0.32
C LYS A 65 10.19 17.11 0.73
N ASP A 66 10.09 18.35 0.25
CA ASP A 66 8.93 19.23 0.52
C ASP A 66 7.61 18.64 -0.01
N ASN A 67 7.70 17.63 -0.87
CA ASN A 67 6.60 16.92 -1.52
C ASN A 67 6.22 15.57 -0.87
N LEU A 68 6.76 15.27 0.31
CA LEU A 68 6.38 14.12 1.11
C LEU A 68 5.26 14.49 2.09
N ILE A 69 4.09 13.85 1.92
CA ILE A 69 2.89 14.05 2.74
C ILE A 69 2.63 12.76 3.52
N THR A 70 2.70 12.84 4.84
CA THR A 70 2.42 11.73 5.76
C THR A 70 1.13 11.98 6.53
N LEU A 71 0.56 10.96 7.17
CA LEU A 71 -0.70 11.08 7.94
C LEU A 71 -0.75 12.27 8.91
N GLU A 72 0.33 12.56 9.63
CA GLU A 72 0.40 13.70 10.56
C GLU A 72 0.23 15.07 9.88
N ASN A 73 0.47 15.13 8.57
CA ASN A 73 0.44 16.36 7.78
C ASN A 73 -0.67 16.34 6.72
N PHE A 74 -1.54 15.33 6.73
CA PHE A 74 -2.70 15.30 5.86
C PHE A 74 -3.69 16.38 6.29
N ASN A 75 -3.97 17.33 5.40
CA ASN A 75 -5.12 18.21 5.58
C ASN A 75 -6.37 17.43 5.15
N PRO A 76 -7.53 17.61 5.82
CA PRO A 76 -8.79 17.11 5.30
C PRO A 76 -9.02 17.64 3.88
N GLY A 77 -9.30 16.74 2.93
CA GLY A 77 -9.39 17.08 1.51
C GLY A 77 -8.05 17.48 0.90
N GLU A 78 -7.00 16.69 1.11
CA GLU A 78 -5.69 16.92 0.49
C GLU A 78 -5.77 16.60 -1.01
N LEU A 79 -5.39 17.56 -1.86
CA LEU A 79 -5.38 17.39 -3.30
C LEU A 79 -4.21 16.49 -3.73
N LEU A 80 -4.49 15.44 -4.48
CA LEU A 80 -3.47 14.63 -5.13
C LEU A 80 -2.76 15.42 -6.22
N GLN A 81 -1.45 15.60 -6.04
CA GLN A 81 -0.58 16.34 -6.93
C GLN A 81 0.51 15.43 -7.50
N ASN A 82 0.83 15.64 -8.78
CA ASN A 82 2.01 15.04 -9.39
C ASN A 82 3.27 15.47 -8.63
N ASN A 83 4.29 14.61 -8.64
CA ASN A 83 5.51 14.80 -7.87
C ASN A 83 5.24 14.87 -6.36
N CYS A 84 4.17 14.26 -5.83
CA CYS A 84 3.96 14.12 -4.38
C CYS A 84 3.89 12.66 -3.98
N ILE A 85 4.42 12.34 -2.78
CA ILE A 85 4.35 11.02 -2.17
C ILE A 85 3.47 11.12 -0.94
N TYR A 86 2.37 10.38 -0.94
CA TYR A 86 1.40 10.29 0.13
C TYR A 86 1.59 8.96 0.84
N ILE A 87 1.87 8.96 2.15
CA ILE A 87 2.06 7.73 2.92
C ILE A 87 0.92 7.58 3.93
N LEU A 88 0.11 6.54 3.70
CA LEU A 88 -1.03 6.13 4.49
C LEU A 88 -0.66 4.84 5.23
N GLY A 89 -0.53 4.89 6.54
CA GLY A 89 -0.31 3.69 7.34
C GLY A 89 -0.43 3.96 8.83
N SER A 90 -0.83 2.96 9.62
CA SER A 90 -0.97 3.15 11.06
C SER A 90 0.40 3.39 11.71
N SER A 91 0.52 4.51 12.43
CA SER A 91 1.72 4.87 13.19
C SER A 91 1.75 4.26 14.60
N ASP A 92 0.60 3.79 15.09
CA ASP A 92 0.47 3.39 16.48
C ASP A 92 -0.39 2.12 16.60
N LEU A 93 0.28 0.97 16.67
CA LEU A 93 -0.36 -0.29 17.05
C LEU A 93 -0.49 -0.42 18.59
N SER A 94 -0.24 0.64 19.37
CA SER A 94 -0.42 0.56 20.82
C SER A 94 -1.88 0.27 21.20
N HIS A 95 -2.83 0.60 20.31
CA HIS A 95 -4.22 0.21 20.45
C HIS A 95 -4.68 -0.64 19.26
N PRO A 96 -5.06 -1.91 19.48
CA PRO A 96 -5.54 -2.80 18.41
C PRO A 96 -6.86 -2.34 17.77
N ASN A 97 -7.44 -1.24 18.24
CA ASN A 97 -8.73 -0.69 17.76
C ASN A 97 -8.57 0.65 17.01
N ASP A 98 -7.34 1.14 16.82
CA ASP A 98 -7.11 2.35 16.03
C ASP A 98 -7.27 1.98 14.55
N SER A 99 -8.36 2.44 13.93
CA SER A 99 -8.62 2.27 12.50
C SER A 99 -8.43 3.61 11.78
N VAL A 100 -7.78 3.55 10.63
CA VAL A 100 -7.66 4.69 9.72
C VAL A 100 -8.76 4.58 8.68
N GLU A 101 -9.73 5.50 8.70
CA GLU A 101 -10.69 5.63 7.61
C GLU A 101 -10.17 6.65 6.60
N PHE A 102 -10.36 6.35 5.32
CA PHE A 102 -10.05 7.27 4.24
C PHE A 102 -11.26 7.42 3.32
N GLU A 103 -11.41 8.64 2.81
CA GLU A 103 -12.31 8.97 1.72
C GLU A 103 -11.47 9.42 0.53
N VAL A 104 -11.86 8.96 -0.67
CA VAL A 104 -11.29 9.43 -1.93
C VAL A 104 -12.43 9.97 -2.76
N TYR A 105 -12.32 11.22 -3.21
CA TYR A 105 -13.38 11.86 -3.98
C TYR A 105 -12.82 12.78 -5.06
N GLU A 106 -13.68 13.10 -6.05
CA GLU A 106 -13.36 14.05 -7.10
C GLU A 106 -14.14 15.35 -6.90
N GLU A 107 -13.44 16.48 -6.97
CA GLU A 107 -14.05 17.79 -6.92
C GLU A 107 -13.36 18.72 -7.94
N ASN A 108 -14.13 19.41 -8.78
CA ASN A 108 -13.60 20.35 -9.78
C ASN A 108 -12.49 19.75 -10.70
N GLY A 109 -12.53 18.44 -10.96
CA GLY A 109 -11.54 17.73 -11.77
C GLY A 109 -10.21 17.42 -11.06
N GLY A 110 -10.11 17.70 -9.76
CA GLY A 110 -9.05 17.25 -8.87
C GLY A 110 -9.49 16.02 -8.07
N ILE A 111 -8.52 15.18 -7.68
CA ILE A 111 -8.76 14.04 -6.79
C ILE A 111 -8.28 14.43 -5.41
N PHE A 112 -9.11 14.19 -4.40
CA PHE A 112 -8.82 14.54 -3.03
C PHE A 112 -8.84 13.28 -2.17
N ILE A 113 -7.97 13.26 -1.15
CA ILE A 113 -7.96 12.24 -0.12
C ILE A 113 -8.19 12.92 1.23
N THR A 114 -9.15 12.40 1.98
CA THR A 114 -9.31 12.70 3.40
C THR A 114 -8.92 11.48 4.20
N VAL A 115 -8.19 11.69 5.29
CA VAL A 115 -7.88 10.63 6.25
C VAL A 115 -8.40 11.05 7.61
N GLU A 116 -9.24 10.21 8.19
CA GLU A 116 -9.78 10.41 9.54
C GLU A 116 -9.26 9.30 10.45
N ASN A 117 -8.61 9.71 11.54
CA ASN A 117 -8.27 8.78 12.62
C ASN A 117 -9.54 8.47 13.39
N VAL A 118 -10.08 7.27 13.19
CA VAL A 118 -11.20 6.78 13.96
C VAL A 118 -10.62 6.13 15.20
N ASN A 119 -10.41 6.95 16.23
CA ASN A 119 -10.24 6.43 17.59
C ASN A 119 -11.56 5.77 17.95
N GLN A 120 -11.65 4.43 17.91
CA GLN A 120 -12.88 3.76 18.30
C GLN A 120 -13.22 4.14 19.74
N ILE A 121 -14.39 4.76 19.83
CA ILE A 121 -15.28 4.97 20.98
C ILE A 121 -14.85 4.12 22.19
N SER A 122 -14.59 4.81 23.30
CA SER A 122 -14.35 4.24 24.62
C SER A 122 -15.16 2.96 24.83
N LEU A 123 -14.47 1.82 24.99
CA LEU A 123 -15.05 0.54 25.43
C LEU A 123 -15.83 0.63 26.77
N GLU A 124 -15.88 1.81 27.39
CA GLU A 124 -16.69 2.13 28.57
C GLU A 124 -18.19 1.84 28.39
N SER A 125 -18.73 1.69 27.17
CA SER A 125 -20.14 1.31 26.96
C SER A 125 -20.41 -0.20 26.90
N LEU A 126 -19.42 -1.07 27.07
CA LEU A 126 -19.60 -2.54 27.08
C LEU A 126 -19.53 -3.18 28.49
N ASN A 127 -19.36 -2.39 29.56
CA ASN A 127 -19.20 -2.91 30.93
C ASN A 127 -20.47 -2.95 31.80
N ASP A 128 -21.66 -2.72 31.25
CA ASP A 128 -22.92 -2.68 32.06
C ASP A 128 -23.69 -4.02 32.13
N SER A 129 -23.08 -5.16 31.79
CA SER A 129 -23.69 -6.48 32.04
C SER A 129 -22.83 -7.32 32.97
N GLU A 130 -23.11 -7.22 34.27
CA GLU A 130 -22.71 -8.18 35.31
C GLU A 130 -23.27 -9.58 34.96
N ASN A 131 -22.52 -10.38 34.20
CA ASN A 131 -22.74 -11.82 34.12
C ASN A 131 -21.39 -12.53 34.19
N GLU A 132 -21.03 -12.92 35.41
CA GLU A 132 -19.90 -13.80 35.72
C GLU A 132 -20.18 -15.20 35.14
N GLN A 133 -19.80 -15.44 33.89
CA GLN A 133 -19.57 -16.78 33.36
C GLN A 133 -18.10 -16.89 32.96
N GLU A 134 -17.41 -17.90 33.52
CA GLU A 134 -16.01 -18.19 33.23
C GLU A 134 -15.80 -18.41 31.72
N PRO A 135 -14.77 -17.79 31.10
CA PRO A 135 -14.55 -17.94 29.67
C PRO A 135 -13.92 -19.32 29.39
N GLU A 136 -14.63 -20.15 28.64
CA GLU A 136 -14.08 -21.36 28.03
C GLU A 136 -12.97 -21.00 27.04
N GLU A 137 -11.88 -21.77 27.12
CA GLU A 137 -10.64 -21.66 26.36
C GLU A 137 -10.85 -21.90 24.85
N ASP A 138 -11.35 -20.91 24.12
CA ASP A 138 -11.20 -20.80 22.67
C ASP A 138 -11.16 -19.31 22.32
N LEU A 139 -10.05 -18.65 22.69
CA LEU A 139 -9.71 -17.37 22.08
C LEU A 139 -9.31 -17.68 20.64
N GLU A 140 -10.30 -17.75 19.74
CA GLU A 140 -10.09 -17.45 18.33
C GLU A 140 -9.25 -16.17 18.33
N GLU A 141 -8.00 -16.29 17.89
CA GLU A 141 -7.11 -15.13 17.73
C GLU A 141 -7.90 -14.14 16.87
N ASN A 142 -8.48 -13.12 17.52
CA ASN A 142 -8.98 -11.93 16.85
C ASN A 142 -7.74 -11.25 16.29
N TRP A 143 -7.28 -11.76 15.14
CA TRP A 143 -6.27 -11.13 14.34
C TRP A 143 -6.81 -9.73 14.07
N VAL A 144 -6.13 -8.75 14.65
CA VAL A 144 -6.36 -7.32 14.44
C VAL A 144 -6.53 -7.14 12.93
N THR A 145 -7.70 -6.70 12.51
CA THR A 145 -7.97 -6.36 11.11
C THR A 145 -6.89 -5.38 10.65
N ASP A 146 -6.25 -5.72 9.53
CA ASP A 146 -5.16 -4.92 8.96
C ASP A 146 -5.71 -3.51 8.61
N PHE A 147 -5.23 -2.47 9.29
CA PHE A 147 -5.62 -1.09 9.00
C PHE A 147 -4.38 -0.22 8.68
N PRO A 148 -4.41 0.58 7.61
CA PRO A 148 -5.45 0.69 6.57
C PRO A 148 -5.53 -0.55 5.65
N GLU A 149 -6.74 -0.91 5.23
CA GLU A 149 -6.97 -1.95 4.21
C GLU A 149 -6.66 -1.41 2.81
N ILE A 150 -5.71 -2.05 2.11
CA ILE A 150 -5.27 -1.68 0.76
C ILE A 150 -6.37 -1.93 -0.26
N ASN A 151 -7.11 -3.04 -0.14
CA ASN A 151 -8.24 -3.32 -1.02
C ASN A 151 -9.31 -2.23 -0.93
N ASP A 152 -9.69 -1.81 0.29
CA ASP A 152 -10.68 -0.75 0.50
C ASP A 152 -10.20 0.57 -0.11
N PHE A 153 -8.92 0.93 0.08
CA PHE A 153 -8.35 2.13 -0.54
C PHE A 153 -8.46 2.12 -2.06
N ILE A 154 -8.04 1.02 -2.69
CA ILE A 154 -8.11 0.90 -4.14
C ILE A 154 -9.57 0.92 -4.62
N HIS A 155 -10.48 0.28 -3.90
CA HIS A 155 -11.89 0.26 -4.24
C HIS A 155 -12.51 1.65 -4.25
N LYS A 156 -12.31 2.43 -3.18
CA LYS A 156 -12.76 3.83 -3.11
C LYS A 156 -12.12 4.69 -4.18
N PHE A 157 -10.83 4.49 -4.46
CA PHE A 157 -10.14 5.21 -5.53
C PHE A 157 -10.76 4.93 -6.92
N LEU A 158 -11.14 3.68 -7.18
CA LEU A 158 -11.76 3.28 -8.45
C LEU A 158 -13.22 3.74 -8.61
N GLU A 159 -13.86 4.23 -7.55
CA GLU A 159 -15.23 4.79 -7.59
C GLU A 159 -15.29 6.23 -8.11
N ILE A 160 -14.13 6.88 -8.30
CA ILE A 160 -14.04 8.22 -8.90
C ILE A 160 -14.68 8.23 -10.30
N GLU A 161 -15.61 9.16 -10.55
CA GLU A 161 -16.38 9.24 -11.81
C GLU A 161 -15.48 9.29 -13.05
N ASN A 162 -14.40 10.06 -12.99
CA ASN A 162 -13.47 10.22 -14.10
C ASN A 162 -12.25 9.28 -14.07
N ILE A 163 -12.33 8.14 -13.37
CA ILE A 163 -11.20 7.20 -13.23
C ILE A 163 -10.57 6.77 -14.56
N LYS A 164 -11.39 6.60 -15.61
CA LYS A 164 -10.94 6.19 -16.95
C LYS A 164 -10.08 7.20 -17.68
N LYS A 165 -10.03 8.45 -17.19
CA LYS A 165 -9.17 9.51 -17.74
C LYS A 165 -7.83 9.60 -17.01
N ILE A 166 -7.65 8.85 -15.92
CA ILE A 166 -6.44 8.80 -15.11
C ILE A 166 -5.56 7.64 -15.59
N LYS A 167 -4.27 7.89 -15.73
CA LYS A 167 -3.29 6.80 -15.83
C LYS A 167 -3.10 6.23 -14.43
N LEU A 168 -3.60 5.02 -14.24
CA LEU A 168 -3.54 4.32 -12.97
C LEU A 168 -2.54 3.16 -13.03
N ALA A 169 -1.65 3.10 -12.05
CA ALA A 169 -0.78 1.98 -11.80
C ALA A 169 -0.94 1.48 -10.36
N GLY A 170 -0.86 0.18 -10.15
CA GLY A 170 -0.87 -0.46 -8.84
C GLY A 170 0.33 -1.37 -8.65
N VAL A 171 0.89 -1.38 -7.43
CA VAL A 171 1.97 -2.28 -7.04
C VAL A 171 1.66 -2.92 -5.70
N ILE A 172 1.84 -4.24 -5.58
CA ILE A 172 1.80 -4.94 -4.28
C ILE A 172 3.20 -5.41 -3.91
N LEU A 173 3.63 -5.03 -2.70
CA LEU A 173 4.91 -5.38 -2.09
C LEU A 173 4.74 -6.49 -1.04
N ALA A 174 5.85 -6.86 -0.41
CA ALA A 174 5.91 -7.89 0.64
C ALA A 174 4.92 -7.64 1.79
N GLY A 175 4.32 -8.72 2.26
CA GLY A 175 3.36 -8.71 3.34
C GLY A 175 2.71 -10.07 3.59
N LEU A 176 1.89 -10.14 4.64
CA LEU A 176 1.16 -11.35 5.04
C LEU A 176 -0.32 -11.23 4.66
N GLY A 177 -0.99 -12.36 4.46
CA GLY A 177 -2.38 -12.39 4.03
C GLY A 177 -2.57 -12.08 2.55
N ASN A 178 -3.71 -11.53 2.19
CA ASN A 178 -4.12 -11.31 0.80
C ASN A 178 -4.65 -9.90 0.53
N ASP A 179 -4.42 -8.95 1.45
CA ASP A 179 -4.85 -7.58 1.24
C ASP A 179 -4.13 -6.95 0.05
N GLY A 180 -4.82 -6.05 -0.64
CA GLY A 180 -4.41 -5.44 -1.90
C GLY A 180 -4.50 -6.33 -3.15
N ALA A 181 -4.62 -7.66 -3.01
CA ALA A 181 -4.68 -8.56 -4.17
C ALA A 181 -5.95 -8.37 -5.01
N GLU A 182 -7.10 -8.15 -4.37
CA GLU A 182 -8.37 -7.88 -5.06
C GLU A 182 -8.38 -6.49 -5.69
N GLY A 183 -7.89 -5.49 -4.95
CA GLY A 183 -7.73 -4.13 -5.46
C GLY A 183 -6.82 -4.09 -6.69
N LEU A 184 -5.69 -4.80 -6.66
CA LEU A 184 -4.78 -4.87 -7.80
C LEU A 184 -5.44 -5.52 -9.02
N LEU A 185 -6.22 -6.60 -8.84
CA LEU A 185 -7.02 -7.19 -9.92
C LEU A 185 -8.01 -6.17 -10.49
N ARG A 186 -8.68 -5.39 -9.62
CA ARG A 186 -9.65 -4.37 -10.05
C ARG A 186 -8.97 -3.24 -10.85
N ILE A 187 -7.76 -2.83 -10.48
CA ILE A 187 -6.93 -1.89 -11.28
C ILE A 187 -6.69 -2.47 -12.68
N LYS A 188 -6.33 -3.75 -12.79
CA LYS A 188 -6.12 -4.42 -14.08
C LYS A 188 -7.39 -4.44 -14.93
N GLN A 189 -8.53 -4.77 -14.32
CA GLN A 189 -9.84 -4.83 -14.98
C GLN A 189 -10.27 -3.47 -15.55
N GLU A 190 -9.92 -2.37 -14.88
CA GLU A 190 -10.17 -1.00 -15.36
C GLU A 190 -9.14 -0.50 -16.39
N GLY A 191 -8.22 -1.37 -16.84
CA GLY A 191 -7.20 -1.05 -17.85
C GLY A 191 -5.95 -0.37 -17.31
N GLY A 192 -5.82 -0.30 -15.97
CA GLY A 192 -4.61 0.16 -15.30
C GLY A 192 -3.43 -0.81 -15.49
N LYS A 193 -2.26 -0.38 -15.02
CA LYS A 193 -1.03 -1.19 -15.03
C LYS A 193 -0.79 -1.75 -13.64
N THR A 194 -0.32 -2.99 -13.56
CA THR A 194 -0.12 -3.69 -12.29
C THR A 194 1.27 -4.28 -12.23
N ALA A 195 1.84 -4.33 -11.03
CA ALA A 195 3.03 -5.11 -10.74
C ALA A 195 2.98 -5.68 -9.33
N VAL A 196 3.75 -6.73 -9.12
CA VAL A 196 3.85 -7.45 -7.86
C VAL A 196 5.33 -7.71 -7.58
N GLN A 197 5.77 -7.39 -6.36
CA GLN A 197 7.11 -7.76 -5.93
C GLN A 197 7.30 -9.28 -6.06
N ASN A 198 8.40 -9.70 -6.67
CA ASN A 198 8.73 -11.11 -6.78
C ASN A 198 8.68 -11.79 -5.39
N PRO A 199 7.85 -12.83 -5.18
CA PRO A 199 7.77 -13.57 -3.92
C PRO A 199 9.13 -14.02 -3.37
N GLU A 200 10.06 -14.39 -4.26
CA GLU A 200 11.41 -14.84 -3.89
C GLU A 200 12.31 -13.71 -3.34
N ASP A 201 11.93 -12.45 -3.58
CA ASP A 201 12.60 -11.27 -3.01
C ASP A 201 12.03 -10.85 -1.65
N CYS A 202 10.89 -11.42 -1.23
CA CYS A 202 10.16 -11.03 -0.02
C CYS A 202 10.76 -11.66 1.24
N GLN A 203 11.92 -11.17 1.67
CA GLN A 203 12.63 -11.68 2.84
C GLN A 203 12.24 -10.92 4.11
N ARG A 204 12.09 -11.65 5.23
CA ARG A 204 11.98 -11.07 6.58
C ARG A 204 13.29 -11.26 7.35
N PRO A 205 14.09 -10.21 7.56
CA PRO A 205 15.29 -10.32 8.38
C PRO A 205 14.93 -10.70 9.82
N GLY A 206 15.67 -11.65 10.41
CA GLY A 206 15.70 -11.84 11.87
C GLY A 206 14.62 -12.71 12.53
N ARG A 207 13.67 -13.31 11.78
CA ARG A 207 12.65 -14.25 12.32
C ARG A 207 12.62 -15.62 11.61
N GLY A 208 13.80 -16.23 11.39
CA GLY A 208 13.90 -17.55 10.73
C GLY A 208 13.46 -17.52 9.26
N ASN A 209 13.03 -18.66 8.71
CA ASN A 209 12.51 -18.79 7.33
C ASN A 209 11.12 -18.15 7.14
N GLY A 210 10.71 -17.18 7.96
CA GLY A 210 9.44 -16.49 7.77
C GLY A 210 9.50 -15.67 6.48
N VAL A 211 8.68 -16.04 5.49
CA VAL A 211 8.65 -15.40 4.17
C VAL A 211 7.42 -14.50 4.11
N ASN A 212 7.60 -13.19 3.87
CA ASN A 212 6.48 -12.23 3.78
C ASN A 212 5.98 -12.16 2.32
N ARG A 213 5.71 -13.33 1.73
CA ARG A 213 5.38 -13.45 0.30
C ARG A 213 3.91 -13.67 0.01
N GLU A 214 3.07 -13.81 1.04
CA GLU A 214 1.67 -14.18 0.89
C GLU A 214 0.88 -13.13 0.10
N MET A 215 1.06 -11.84 0.40
CA MET A 215 0.40 -10.76 -0.36
C MET A 215 0.79 -10.76 -1.84
N PRO A 216 2.10 -10.79 -2.20
CA PRO A 216 2.53 -11.01 -3.57
C PRO A 216 1.99 -12.27 -4.24
N GLU A 217 2.03 -13.43 -3.57
CA GLU A 217 1.51 -14.69 -4.11
C GLU A 217 0.00 -14.60 -4.39
N ALA A 218 -0.76 -14.02 -3.46
CA ALA A 218 -2.20 -13.83 -3.59
C ALA A 218 -2.57 -12.87 -4.73
N ALA A 219 -1.77 -11.82 -4.93
CA ALA A 219 -1.94 -10.87 -6.04
C ALA A 219 -1.63 -11.54 -7.39
N LEU A 220 -0.54 -12.29 -7.48
CA LEU A 220 -0.15 -13.02 -8.69
C LEU A 220 -1.18 -14.09 -9.06
N GLU A 221 -1.68 -14.86 -8.08
CA GLU A 221 -2.70 -15.87 -8.33
C GLU A 221 -3.94 -15.27 -9.00
N ARG A 222 -4.43 -14.13 -8.48
CA ARG A 222 -5.60 -13.43 -9.03
C ARG A 222 -5.34 -12.87 -10.43
N LEU A 223 -4.20 -12.22 -10.65
CA LEU A 223 -3.84 -11.67 -11.96
C LEU A 223 -3.67 -12.78 -13.01
N ASN A 224 -3.04 -13.90 -12.63
CA ASN A 224 -2.85 -15.05 -13.51
C ASN A 224 -4.19 -15.66 -13.93
N ARG A 225 -5.10 -15.88 -12.97
CA ARG A 225 -6.45 -16.38 -13.25
C ARG A 225 -7.20 -15.46 -14.21
N PHE A 226 -7.15 -14.14 -13.99
CA PHE A 226 -7.75 -13.17 -14.90
C PHE A 226 -7.16 -13.22 -16.31
N ASN A 227 -5.83 -13.32 -16.44
CA ASN A 227 -5.17 -13.41 -17.74
C ASN A 227 -5.57 -14.70 -18.49
N GLU A 228 -5.61 -15.83 -17.78
CA GLU A 228 -6.06 -17.13 -18.31
C GLU A 228 -7.50 -17.07 -18.82
N GLU A 229 -8.43 -16.54 -18.01
CA GLU A 229 -9.85 -16.38 -18.37
C GLU A 229 -10.05 -15.50 -19.60
N ASN A 230 -9.17 -14.51 -19.82
CA ASN A 230 -9.26 -13.56 -20.92
C ASN A 230 -8.37 -13.92 -22.14
N ASN A 231 -7.74 -15.10 -22.16
CA ASN A 231 -6.77 -15.51 -23.20
C ASN A 231 -5.68 -14.45 -23.45
N GLN A 232 -5.32 -13.69 -22.43
CA GLN A 232 -4.19 -12.78 -22.51
C GLN A 232 -2.94 -13.60 -22.25
N ASN A 233 -1.93 -13.49 -23.12
CA ASN A 233 -0.62 -14.06 -22.83
C ASN A 233 -0.23 -13.58 -21.44
N LEU A 234 0.08 -14.53 -20.53
CA LEU A 234 0.66 -14.27 -19.23
C LEU A 234 1.82 -13.32 -19.45
N ALA A 235 1.55 -12.06 -19.17
CA ALA A 235 2.53 -11.04 -19.28
C ALA A 235 3.45 -11.29 -18.09
N GLN A 236 4.65 -11.80 -18.36
CA GLN A 236 5.82 -11.74 -17.49
C GLN A 236 6.11 -10.30 -16.95
N HIS A 237 5.29 -9.32 -17.37
CA HIS A 237 5.28 -7.90 -17.07
C HIS A 237 4.58 -7.51 -15.75
N ASP A 238 3.92 -8.42 -15.03
CA ASP A 238 3.31 -8.09 -13.73
C ASP A 238 4.24 -8.44 -12.55
N LEU A 239 5.47 -8.94 -12.79
CA LEU A 239 6.49 -9.17 -11.78
C LEU A 239 7.55 -8.07 -11.79
N ILE A 240 7.94 -7.62 -10.61
CA ILE A 240 9.04 -6.66 -10.42
C ILE A 240 9.99 -7.11 -9.33
N THR A 241 11.22 -6.62 -9.39
CA THR A 241 12.15 -6.66 -8.25
C THR A 241 12.48 -5.26 -7.76
N LEU A 242 12.63 -5.11 -6.44
CA LEU A 242 13.16 -3.88 -5.82
C LEU A 242 14.70 -3.84 -5.82
N ARG A 243 15.37 -4.86 -6.39
CA ARG A 243 16.83 -4.88 -6.50
C ARG A 243 17.32 -3.79 -7.47
N THR A 244 18.57 -3.37 -7.30
CA THR A 244 19.24 -2.39 -8.16
C THR A 244 19.52 -2.91 -9.57
N GLN A 245 19.47 -4.23 -9.77
CA GLN A 245 19.61 -4.88 -11.08
C GLN A 245 18.56 -5.97 -11.21
N GLY A 246 17.81 -5.90 -12.31
CA GLY A 246 16.85 -6.91 -12.71
C GLY A 246 17.55 -8.13 -13.30
N THR A 247 16.78 -9.14 -13.64
CA THR A 247 17.23 -10.24 -14.50
C THR A 247 16.62 -10.08 -15.89
N GLU A 248 17.06 -10.89 -16.86
CA GLU A 248 16.38 -10.95 -18.16
C GLU A 248 14.89 -11.32 -18.03
N GLU A 249 14.50 -11.97 -16.93
CA GLU A 249 13.15 -12.46 -16.69
C GLU A 249 12.30 -11.59 -15.77
N ILE A 250 12.92 -10.81 -14.87
CA ILE A 250 12.23 -10.00 -13.86
C ILE A 250 12.82 -8.58 -13.91
N PRO A 251 12.08 -7.59 -14.45
CA PRO A 251 12.56 -6.22 -14.48
C PRO A 251 12.65 -5.62 -13.08
N THR A 252 13.54 -4.66 -12.90
CA THR A 252 13.50 -3.76 -11.74
C THR A 252 12.20 -2.95 -11.73
N PHE A 253 11.83 -2.42 -10.57
CA PHE A 253 10.74 -1.45 -10.45
C PHE A 253 10.87 -0.31 -11.48
N VAL A 254 12.09 0.23 -11.65
CA VAL A 254 12.37 1.34 -12.56
C VAL A 254 12.18 0.93 -14.02
N GLU A 255 12.69 -0.23 -14.42
CA GLU A 255 12.54 -0.75 -15.79
C GLU A 255 11.08 -1.03 -16.11
N TRP A 256 10.36 -1.68 -15.20
CA TRP A 256 8.92 -1.92 -15.34
C TRP A 256 8.16 -0.61 -15.48
N PHE A 257 8.38 0.34 -14.57
CA PHE A 257 7.66 1.60 -14.59
C PHE A 257 7.96 2.42 -15.85
N SER A 258 9.24 2.46 -16.26
CA SER A 258 9.66 3.15 -17.50
C SER A 258 9.09 2.49 -18.75
N SER A 259 8.75 1.20 -18.69
CA SER A 259 8.12 0.47 -19.80
C SER A 259 6.62 0.73 -19.93
N LEU A 260 5.99 1.42 -18.95
CA LEU A 260 4.56 1.69 -18.95
C LEU A 260 4.17 2.67 -20.06
N ASN A 261 3.98 2.13 -21.26
CA ASN A 261 3.31 2.83 -22.34
C ASN A 261 1.81 2.90 -22.04
N PHE A 262 1.40 4.00 -21.40
CA PHE A 262 -0.01 4.38 -21.38
C PHE A 262 -0.35 4.92 -22.78
N ASN A 263 -1.08 4.12 -23.57
CA ASN A 263 -1.61 4.56 -24.85
C ASN A 263 -2.49 5.79 -24.59
N THR A 264 -2.01 6.96 -24.99
CA THR A 264 -2.73 8.24 -24.94
C THR A 264 -3.82 8.30 -25.98
#